data_AF-A0A0Q4YQE7-F1
#
_entry.id   AF-A0A0Q4YQE7-F1
#
_cell.length_a   1.000
_cell.length_b   1.000
_cell.length_c   1.000
_cell.angle_alpha   90.00
_cell.angle_beta   90.00
_cell.angle_gamma   90.00
#
_symmetry.space_group_name_H-M   'P 1'
#
loop_
_entity.id
_entity.type
_entity.pdbx_description
1 polymer ?
#
loop_
_entity_poly.entity_id
_entity_poly.type
_entity_poly.pdbx_seq_one_letter_code
_entity_poly.pdbx_strand_id
1 'polypeptide(L)'
;MSKLRLALLLPAMLVPGIASAEPTPIRELLKLSCTGDYLEHCSMHPPGGPEVEACFRQNLRKLSPDCARAIRTYQREKKSNR
;
A
#
# COMPACT_ATOMS: atom_id res chain seq x y z
N MET A 1 -4.44 37.10 -52.07
CA MET A 1 -5.61 36.32 -52.53
C MET A 1 -6.13 35.53 -51.34
N SER A 2 -7.36 35.83 -50.96
CA SER A 2 -8.06 35.36 -49.77
C SER A 2 -8.06 33.84 -49.59
N LYS A 3 -8.07 33.41 -48.32
CA LYS A 3 -9.17 32.62 -47.74
C LYS A 3 -8.97 32.48 -46.22
N LEU A 4 -9.60 33.39 -45.49
CA LEU A 4 -9.97 33.23 -44.10
C LEU A 4 -10.94 32.04 -43.97
N ARG A 5 -10.63 31.02 -43.17
CA ARG A 5 -11.61 30.02 -42.73
C ARG A 5 -11.38 29.58 -41.29
N LEU A 6 -12.37 29.98 -40.47
CA LEU A 6 -12.97 29.26 -39.36
C LEU A 6 -12.12 29.05 -38.10
N ALA A 7 -12.28 29.97 -37.14
CA ALA A 7 -11.99 29.76 -35.74
C ALA A 7 -12.89 28.62 -35.21
N LEU A 8 -12.29 27.48 -34.92
CA LEU A 8 -12.92 26.39 -34.18
C LEU A 8 -12.78 26.70 -32.68
N LEU A 9 -13.87 27.18 -32.07
CA LEU A 9 -13.97 27.34 -30.62
C LEU A 9 -13.98 25.93 -29.98
N LEU A 10 -12.83 25.49 -29.45
CA LEU A 10 -12.77 24.32 -28.58
C LEU A 10 -13.39 24.67 -27.22
N PRO A 11 -14.43 23.96 -26.76
CA PRO A 11 -14.87 24.08 -25.37
C PRO A 11 -13.77 23.51 -24.47
N ALA A 12 -13.21 24.36 -23.60
CA ALA A 12 -12.34 23.92 -22.52
C ALA A 12 -13.16 23.08 -21.54
N MET A 13 -13.08 21.75 -21.66
CA MET A 13 -13.63 20.86 -20.64
C MET A 13 -12.79 20.99 -19.37
N LEU A 14 -13.39 21.62 -18.37
CA LEU A 14 -12.88 21.67 -17.01
C LEU A 14 -13.01 20.25 -16.42
N VAL A 15 -11.95 19.45 -16.48
CA VAL A 15 -11.93 18.14 -15.81
C VAL A 15 -11.80 18.38 -14.30
N PRO A 16 -12.81 18.04 -13.48
CA PRO A 16 -12.66 18.11 -12.04
C PRO A 16 -11.59 17.09 -11.61
N GLY A 17 -10.59 17.55 -10.86
CA GLY A 17 -9.48 16.74 -10.40
C GLY A 17 -9.96 15.53 -9.60
N ILE A 18 -9.56 14.33 -10.04
CA ILE A 18 -9.71 13.11 -9.25
C ILE A 18 -8.81 13.21 -8.02
N ALA A 19 -9.43 13.27 -6.84
CA ALA A 19 -8.72 13.10 -5.58
C ALA A 19 -8.16 11.68 -5.54
N SER A 20 -6.87 11.54 -5.83
CA SER A 20 -6.16 10.27 -5.66
C SER A 20 -5.95 10.08 -4.17
N ALA A 21 -6.64 9.09 -3.58
CA ALA A 21 -6.24 8.60 -2.26
C ALA A 21 -4.84 8.01 -2.42
N GLU A 22 -3.84 8.69 -1.87
CA GLU A 22 -2.46 8.19 -1.83
C GLU A 22 -2.46 6.79 -1.19
N PRO A 23 -1.79 5.80 -1.80
CA PRO A 23 -1.67 4.48 -1.22
C PRO A 23 -1.09 4.59 0.19
N THR A 24 -1.77 3.97 1.17
CA THR A 24 -1.22 3.92 2.54
C THR A 24 0.12 3.20 2.51
N PRO A 25 1.18 3.77 3.10
CA PRO A 25 2.48 3.13 3.11
C PRO A 25 2.36 1.79 3.84
N ILE A 26 2.93 0.75 3.26
CA ILE A 26 2.71 -0.63 3.73
C ILE A 26 3.26 -0.88 5.14
N ARG A 27 4.24 -0.08 5.56
CA ARG A 27 4.68 -0.02 6.96
C ARG A 27 3.53 0.36 7.91
N GLU A 28 2.69 1.32 7.54
CA GLU A 28 1.54 1.73 8.35
C GLU A 28 0.41 0.70 8.30
N LEU A 29 0.16 0.10 7.13
CA LEU A 29 -0.78 -1.03 7.03
C LEU A 29 -0.38 -2.19 7.95
N LEU A 30 0.91 -2.52 8.01
CA LEU A 30 1.41 -3.54 8.94
C LEU A 30 1.17 -3.16 10.40
N LYS A 31 1.43 -1.90 10.80
CA LYS A 31 1.17 -1.46 12.17
C LYS A 31 -0.32 -1.56 12.50
N LEU A 32 -1.19 -1.07 11.63
CA LEU A 32 -2.64 -1.09 11.81
C LEU A 32 -3.18 -2.52 11.92
N SER A 33 -2.74 -3.42 11.04
CA SER A 33 -3.29 -4.78 10.97
C SER A 33 -2.62 -5.77 11.92
N CYS A 34 -1.34 -5.58 12.27
CA CYS A 34 -0.55 -6.62 12.96
C CYS A 34 -0.18 -6.30 14.41
N THR A 35 -0.60 -5.17 14.99
CA THR A 35 -0.19 -4.82 16.37
C THR A 35 -0.62 -5.89 17.40
N GLY A 36 -1.86 -6.38 17.33
CA GLY A 36 -2.33 -7.44 18.23
C GLY A 36 -1.54 -8.75 18.04
N ASP A 37 -1.44 -9.22 16.79
CA ASP A 37 -0.70 -10.44 16.44
C ASP A 37 0.78 -10.36 16.80
N TYR A 38 1.39 -9.18 16.68
CA TYR A 38 2.76 -8.92 17.11
C TYR A 38 2.91 -9.14 18.62
N LEU A 39 2.01 -8.57 19.42
CA LEU A 39 2.07 -8.70 20.87
C LEU A 39 1.91 -10.15 21.32
N GLU A 40 1.02 -10.90 20.67
CA GLU A 40 0.72 -12.30 21.01
C GLU A 40 1.83 -13.28 20.57
N HIS A 41 2.42 -13.09 19.39
CA HIS A 41 3.28 -14.10 18.78
C HIS A 41 4.74 -13.69 18.63
N CYS A 42 5.03 -12.38 18.51
CA CYS A 42 6.34 -11.88 18.07
C CYS A 42 6.96 -10.83 18.98
N SER A 43 6.40 -10.59 20.18
CA SER A 43 6.80 -9.52 21.11
C SER A 43 8.21 -9.68 21.71
N MET A 44 8.81 -10.86 21.58
CA MET A 44 10.20 -11.10 21.97
C MET A 44 11.24 -10.49 21.00
N HIS A 45 10.80 -10.03 19.84
CA HIS A 45 11.69 -9.45 18.83
C HIS A 45 11.53 -7.93 18.77
N PRO A 46 12.59 -7.16 18.48
CA PRO A 46 12.47 -5.73 18.27
C PRO A 46 11.52 -5.39 17.11
N PRO A 47 10.57 -4.46 17.29
CA PRO A 47 9.57 -4.15 16.27
C PRO A 47 10.22 -3.59 15.00
N GLY A 48 9.70 -4.01 13.84
CA GLY A 48 10.11 -3.48 12.53
C GLY A 48 11.41 -4.08 11.96
N GLY A 49 12.10 -4.93 12.72
CA GLY A 49 13.31 -5.65 12.29
C GLY A 49 13.03 -6.93 11.49
N PRO A 50 14.08 -7.53 10.90
CA PRO A 50 13.97 -8.78 10.14
C PRO A 50 13.51 -9.98 10.99
N GLU A 51 13.78 -9.97 12.28
CA GLU A 51 13.36 -11.02 13.23
C GLU A 51 11.83 -11.09 13.33
N VAL A 52 11.16 -9.92 13.36
CA VAL A 52 9.70 -9.84 13.36
C VAL A 52 9.12 -10.30 12.03
N GLU A 53 9.75 -9.96 10.91
CA GLU A 53 9.33 -10.48 9.59
C GLU A 53 9.40 -12.02 9.57
N ALA A 54 10.49 -12.60 10.08
CA ALA A 54 10.65 -14.04 10.18
C ALA A 54 9.62 -14.68 11.11
N CYS A 55 9.34 -14.06 12.26
CA CYS A 55 8.32 -14.54 13.20
C CYS A 55 6.92 -14.55 12.57
N PHE A 56 6.51 -13.49 11.88
CA PHE A 56 5.24 -13.45 11.19
C PHE A 56 5.13 -14.53 10.11
N ARG A 57 6.21 -14.79 9.37
CA ARG A 57 6.24 -15.87 8.37
C ARG A 57 5.99 -17.25 8.97
N GLN A 58 6.58 -17.52 10.13
CA GLN A 58 6.42 -18.81 10.82
C GLN A 58 5.01 -18.97 11.39
N ASN A 59 4.40 -17.87 11.85
CA ASN A 59 3.09 -17.88 12.48
C ASN A 59 1.94 -17.48 11.53
N LEU A 60 2.18 -17.36 10.22
CA LEU A 60 1.23 -16.85 9.22
C LEU A 60 -0.19 -17.45 9.27
N ARG A 61 -0.32 -18.70 9.72
CA ARG A 61 -1.61 -19.40 9.86
C ARG A 61 -2.33 -19.11 11.18
N LYS A 62 -1.60 -18.62 12.18
CA LYS A 62 -2.12 -18.24 13.51
C LYS A 62 -2.53 -16.77 13.57
N LEU A 63 -1.93 -15.93 12.71
CA LEU A 63 -2.24 -14.50 12.65
C LEU A 63 -3.71 -14.28 12.25
N SER A 64 -4.23 -13.12 12.66
CA SER A 64 -5.49 -12.60 12.14
C SER A 64 -5.52 -12.55 10.61
N PRO A 65 -6.69 -12.71 9.96
CA PRO A 65 -6.82 -12.67 8.51
C PRO A 65 -6.26 -11.37 7.90
N ASP A 66 -6.41 -10.25 8.59
CA ASP A 66 -5.96 -8.93 8.15
C ASP A 66 -4.43 -8.81 8.23
N CYS A 67 -3.82 -9.19 9.35
CA CYS A 67 -2.36 -9.19 9.44
C CYS A 67 -1.73 -10.16 8.44
N ALA A 68 -2.28 -11.37 8.28
CA ALA A 68 -1.77 -12.33 7.30
C ALA A 68 -1.83 -11.78 5.87
N ARG A 69 -2.87 -11.01 5.53
CA ARG A 69 -2.98 -10.33 4.24
C ARG A 69 -1.94 -9.22 4.09
N ALA A 70 -1.78 -8.38 5.11
CA ALA A 70 -0.79 -7.31 5.13
C ALA A 70 0.64 -7.85 4.93
N ILE A 71 1.01 -8.92 5.65
CA ILE A 71 2.31 -9.60 5.53
C ILE A 71 2.53 -10.15 4.11
N ARG A 72 1.51 -10.79 3.51
CA ARG A 72 1.62 -11.26 2.12
C ARG A 72 1.85 -10.12 1.14
N THR A 73 1.18 -8.98 1.33
CA THR A 73 1.38 -7.79 0.48
C THR A 73 2.79 -7.22 0.66
N TYR A 74 3.24 -7.04 1.91
CA TYR A 74 4.59 -6.60 2.22
C TYR A 74 5.68 -7.47 1.57
N GLN A 75 5.52 -8.79 1.58
CA GLN A 75 6.47 -9.70 0.94
C GLN A 75 6.52 -9.54 -0.59
N ARG A 76 5.37 -9.31 -1.24
CA ARG A 76 5.31 -9.06 -2.68
C ARG A 76 6.03 -7.77 -3.05
N GLU A 77 5.82 -6.71 -2.28
CA GLU A 77 6.48 -5.42 -2.50
C GLU A 77 7.98 -5.51 -2.27
N LYS A 78 8.42 -6.14 -1.17
CA LYS A 78 9.84 -6.35 -0.90
C LYS A 78 10.52 -7.12 -2.03
N LYS A 79 9.84 -8.12 -2.61
CA LYS A 79 10.34 -8.86 -3.77
C LYS A 79 10.43 -7.97 -5.02
N SER A 80 9.51 -7.05 -5.23
CA SER A 80 9.52 -6.13 -6.37
C SER A 80 10.60 -5.05 -6.26
N ASN A 81 11.00 -4.70 -5.04
CA ASN A 81 12.02 -3.67 -4.77
C ASN A 81 13.42 -4.28 -4.53
N ARG A 82 13.60 -5.55 -4.87
CA ARG A 82 14.88 -6.27 -4.77
C ARG A 82 15.31 -6.71 -6.16
#